data_AF-A0A5C4MKV8-F1
#
_entry.id   AF-A0A5C4MKV8-F1
#
_cell.length_a   1.000
_cell.length_b   1.000
_cell.length_c   1.000
_cell.angle_alpha   90.00
_cell.angle_beta   90.00
_cell.angle_gamma   90.00
#
_symmetry.space_group_name_H-M   'P 1'
#
loop_
_entity.id
_entity.type
_entity.pdbx_description
1 polymer ?
#
loop_
_entity_poly.entity_id
_entity_poly.type
_entity_poly.pdbx_seq_one_letter_code
_entity_poly.pdbx_strand_id
1 'polypeptide(L)'
;MNTTKQHLTFAMFLDRLDAAAQQDAAYGKLLSKGQLTFDSAAAVATTRMQETLKKSWSNSEADFLSGLLDYPKYLPPLGSETDTDVQQLIESAKTDHYAFAVLKLAAETLVADEHLPSLRDIKPLLDLGFVEAPRRPTGQHRYAKLHRDTLIAGELKRLVAAGFTPMRAKATQVKAKKRSACDVMVAALETVRTSLSYDAVEAIWLKREQLNWPVILDQALKHLAGVSPASEH
;
A
#
# COMPACT_ATOMS: atom_id res chain seq x y z
N MET A 1 -15.07 20.03 -13.55
CA MET A 1 -14.62 18.82 -14.27
C MET A 1 -13.50 18.14 -13.48
N ASN A 2 -13.80 17.21 -12.56
CA ASN A 2 -12.77 16.37 -11.90
C ASN A 2 -13.33 15.16 -11.10
N THR A 3 -14.64 15.00 -10.98
CA THR A 3 -15.30 13.87 -10.28
C THR A 3 -14.99 12.50 -10.90
N THR A 4 -14.66 12.44 -12.19
CA THR A 4 -14.28 11.20 -12.88
C THR A 4 -12.93 10.62 -12.42
N LYS A 5 -12.03 11.44 -11.86
CA LYS A 5 -10.71 10.96 -11.38
C LYS A 5 -10.76 10.35 -9.98
N GLN A 6 -11.69 10.78 -9.12
CA GLN A 6 -11.80 10.34 -7.73
C GLN A 6 -12.52 9.00 -7.58
N HIS A 7 -13.55 8.72 -8.38
CA HIS A 7 -14.14 7.37 -8.48
C HIS A 7 -13.15 6.33 -8.99
N LEU A 8 -12.12 6.77 -9.74
CA LEU A 8 -11.06 5.92 -10.25
C LEU A 8 -10.23 5.32 -9.11
N THR A 9 -9.91 6.08 -8.06
CA THR A 9 -8.99 5.63 -7.00
C THR A 9 -9.54 4.51 -6.11
N PHE A 10 -10.84 4.56 -5.75
CA PHE A 10 -11.48 3.50 -4.97
C PHE A 10 -11.82 2.27 -5.81
N ALA A 11 -12.31 2.45 -7.04
CA ALA A 11 -12.53 1.33 -7.97
C ALA A 11 -11.22 0.60 -8.31
N MET A 12 -10.12 1.34 -8.52
CA MET A 12 -8.79 0.75 -8.71
C MET A 12 -8.27 0.02 -7.46
N PHE A 13 -8.70 0.43 -6.27
CA PHE A 13 -8.39 -0.29 -5.05
C PHE A 13 -9.14 -1.64 -4.99
N LEU A 14 -10.43 -1.66 -5.34
CA LEU A 14 -11.21 -2.90 -5.46
C LEU A 14 -10.65 -3.83 -6.54
N ASP A 15 -10.28 -3.29 -7.72
CA ASP A 15 -9.61 -4.05 -8.78
C ASP A 15 -8.32 -4.74 -8.29
N ARG A 16 -7.59 -4.10 -7.36
CA ARG A 16 -6.35 -4.65 -6.79
C ARG A 16 -6.63 -5.74 -5.74
N LEU A 17 -7.75 -5.67 -5.02
CA LEU A 17 -8.21 -6.77 -4.15
C LEU A 17 -8.65 -7.97 -4.99
N ASP A 18 -9.38 -7.75 -6.07
CA ASP A 18 -9.80 -8.80 -6.99
C ASP A 18 -8.61 -9.49 -7.67
N ALA A 19 -7.60 -8.71 -8.09
CA ALA A 19 -6.34 -9.26 -8.59
C ALA A 19 -5.63 -10.13 -7.54
N ALA A 20 -5.70 -9.78 -6.25
CA ALA A 20 -5.14 -10.60 -5.18
C ALA A 20 -5.88 -11.94 -5.01
N ALA A 21 -7.21 -11.94 -5.11
CA ALA A 21 -8.02 -13.16 -5.03
C ALA A 21 -7.79 -14.10 -6.24
N GLN A 22 -7.67 -13.54 -7.45
CA GLN A 22 -7.35 -14.30 -8.66
C GLN A 22 -5.98 -14.98 -8.57
N GLN A 23 -5.02 -14.35 -7.89
CA GLN A 23 -3.69 -14.91 -7.66
C GLN A 23 -3.70 -16.07 -6.67
N ASP A 24 -4.47 -15.96 -5.59
CA ASP A 24 -4.63 -17.05 -4.62
C ASP A 24 -5.25 -18.28 -5.30
N ALA A 25 -6.20 -18.06 -6.21
CA ALA A 25 -6.75 -19.12 -7.05
C ALA A 25 -5.72 -19.73 -8.03
N ALA A 26 -4.80 -18.91 -8.59
CA ALA A 26 -3.74 -19.39 -9.47
C ALA A 26 -2.74 -20.30 -8.73
N TYR A 27 -2.29 -19.90 -7.54
CA TYR A 27 -1.46 -20.75 -6.68
C TYR A 27 -2.22 -22.02 -6.25
N GLY A 28 -3.48 -21.89 -5.85
CA GLY A 28 -4.33 -23.03 -5.49
C GLY A 28 -4.47 -24.06 -6.63
N LYS A 29 -4.68 -23.60 -7.88
CA LYS A 29 -4.79 -24.46 -9.06
C LYS A 29 -3.48 -25.15 -9.43
N LEU A 30 -2.34 -24.55 -9.14
CA LEU A 30 -1.04 -25.17 -9.39
C LEU A 30 -0.69 -26.18 -8.29
N LEU A 31 -0.98 -25.85 -7.03
CA LEU A 31 -0.82 -26.76 -5.89
C LEU A 31 -1.72 -28.00 -6.01
N SER A 32 -2.93 -27.85 -6.54
CA SER A 32 -3.84 -28.99 -6.78
C SER A 32 -3.33 -29.96 -7.87
N LYS A 33 -2.34 -29.56 -8.68
CA LYS A 33 -1.73 -30.37 -9.74
C LYS A 33 -0.42 -31.04 -9.32
N GLY A 34 0.05 -30.83 -8.09
CA GLY A 34 1.30 -31.37 -7.57
C GLY A 34 2.18 -30.30 -6.92
N GLN A 35 3.46 -30.62 -6.70
CA GLN A 35 4.39 -29.69 -6.06
C GLN A 35 4.77 -28.55 -7.00
N LEU A 36 4.66 -27.31 -6.52
CA LEU A 36 5.01 -26.11 -7.29
C LEU A 36 6.53 -26.07 -7.55
N THR A 37 6.94 -26.10 -8.82
CA THR A 37 8.36 -26.02 -9.20
C THR A 37 8.87 -24.57 -9.14
N PHE A 38 10.18 -24.40 -9.04
CA PHE A 38 10.81 -23.06 -9.03
C PHE A 38 10.42 -22.23 -10.26
N ASP A 39 10.49 -22.82 -11.45
CA ASP A 39 10.21 -22.11 -12.70
C ASP A 39 8.73 -21.73 -12.82
N SER A 40 7.83 -22.61 -12.37
CA SER A 40 6.38 -22.31 -12.35
C SER A 40 6.05 -21.21 -11.33
N ALA A 41 6.68 -21.26 -10.15
CA ALA A 41 6.53 -20.22 -9.13
C ALA A 41 7.06 -18.86 -9.62
N ALA A 42 8.23 -18.84 -10.28
CA ALA A 42 8.82 -17.63 -10.83
C ALA A 42 7.93 -17.04 -11.92
N ALA A 43 7.38 -17.86 -12.82
CA ALA A 43 6.47 -17.39 -13.86
C ALA A 43 5.20 -16.74 -13.29
N VAL A 44 4.57 -17.34 -12.28
CA VAL A 44 3.38 -16.77 -11.62
C VAL A 44 3.70 -15.45 -10.93
N ALA A 45 4.80 -15.41 -10.17
CA ALA A 45 5.26 -14.19 -9.51
C ALA A 45 5.60 -13.09 -10.54
N THR A 46 6.21 -13.44 -11.68
CA THR A 46 6.49 -12.50 -12.78
C THR A 46 5.19 -11.89 -13.30
N THR A 47 4.17 -12.68 -13.62
CA THR A 47 2.89 -12.17 -14.12
C THR A 47 2.30 -11.14 -13.16
N ARG A 48 2.29 -11.43 -11.85
CA ARG A 48 1.83 -10.47 -10.83
C ARG A 48 2.62 -9.17 -10.87
N MET A 49 3.94 -9.29 -10.84
CA MET A 49 4.82 -8.12 -10.77
C MET A 49 4.70 -7.29 -12.04
N GLN A 50 4.53 -7.91 -13.21
CA GLN A 50 4.30 -7.18 -14.47
C GLN A 50 3.01 -6.37 -14.44
N GLU A 51 1.90 -6.97 -14.00
CA GLU A 51 0.60 -6.28 -13.95
C GLU A 51 0.60 -5.14 -12.94
N THR A 52 1.30 -5.32 -11.82
CA THR A 52 1.25 -4.37 -10.70
C THR A 52 2.32 -3.28 -10.80
N LEU A 53 3.54 -3.60 -11.24
CA LEU A 53 4.63 -2.63 -11.36
C LEU A 53 4.58 -1.80 -12.65
N LYS A 54 3.93 -2.30 -13.72
CA LYS A 54 3.70 -1.48 -14.95
C LYS A 54 2.77 -0.30 -14.69
N LYS A 55 1.88 -0.39 -13.69
CA LYS A 55 1.05 0.73 -13.26
C LYS A 55 1.86 1.59 -12.29
N SER A 56 2.74 2.45 -12.84
CA SER A 56 3.38 3.48 -12.03
C SER A 56 2.29 4.32 -11.39
N TRP A 57 2.36 4.48 -10.07
CA TRP A 57 1.40 5.31 -9.37
C TRP A 57 1.43 6.73 -9.92
N SER A 58 0.27 7.21 -10.32
CA SER A 58 0.07 8.63 -10.53
C SER A 58 0.38 9.40 -9.25
N ASN A 59 0.76 10.67 -9.38
CA ASN A 59 0.96 11.53 -8.21
C ASN A 59 -0.30 11.56 -7.32
N SER A 60 -1.49 11.50 -7.92
CA SER A 60 -2.76 11.43 -7.19
C SER A 60 -2.90 10.19 -6.31
N GLU A 61 -2.46 9.01 -6.78
CA GLU A 61 -2.49 7.78 -5.99
C GLU A 61 -1.49 7.86 -4.83
N ALA A 62 -0.29 8.39 -5.09
CA ALA A 62 0.73 8.57 -4.06
C ALA A 62 0.26 9.51 -2.95
N ASP A 63 -0.43 10.58 -3.31
CA ASP A 63 -0.97 11.56 -2.36
C ASP A 63 -2.16 10.98 -1.58
N PHE A 64 -3.04 10.20 -2.21
CA PHE A 64 -4.11 9.49 -1.51
C PHE A 64 -3.56 8.56 -0.42
N LEU A 65 -2.49 7.80 -0.72
CA LEU A 65 -1.86 6.98 0.31
C LEU A 65 -1.16 7.77 1.39
N SER A 66 -0.50 8.87 1.04
CA SER A 66 0.07 9.73 2.08
C SER A 66 -1.02 10.21 3.02
N GLY A 67 -2.16 10.64 2.47
CA GLY A 67 -3.34 10.99 3.26
C GLY A 67 -3.78 9.86 4.17
N LEU A 68 -3.85 8.62 3.67
CA LEU A 68 -4.29 7.47 4.46
C LEU A 68 -3.30 7.10 5.58
N LEU A 69 -2.01 7.07 5.26
CA LEU A 69 -0.95 6.61 6.16
C LEU A 69 -0.56 7.67 7.19
N ASP A 70 -0.59 8.94 6.81
CA ASP A 70 -0.28 10.05 7.71
C ASP A 70 -1.52 10.55 8.46
N TYR A 71 -2.73 10.06 8.15
CA TYR A 71 -3.97 10.43 8.85
C TYR A 71 -3.82 10.48 10.38
N PRO A 72 -3.31 9.42 11.05
CA PRO A 72 -3.24 9.38 12.52
C PRO A 72 -2.24 10.38 13.12
N LYS A 73 -1.39 11.00 12.30
CA LYS A 73 -0.46 12.03 12.74
C LYS A 73 -1.15 13.38 12.90
N TYR A 74 -2.20 13.64 12.13
CA TYR A 74 -2.85 14.95 12.08
C TYR A 74 -4.29 14.96 12.56
N LEU A 75 -4.98 13.82 12.49
CA LEU A 75 -6.37 13.68 12.95
C LEU A 75 -6.49 12.50 13.93
N PRO A 76 -7.45 12.57 14.87
CA PRO A 76 -7.82 11.43 15.70
C PRO A 76 -8.43 10.30 14.86
N PRO A 77 -8.77 9.14 15.45
CA PRO A 77 -9.53 8.10 14.76
C PRO A 77 -10.82 8.65 14.14
N LEU A 78 -11.23 8.10 13.01
CA LEU A 78 -12.36 8.61 12.26
C LEU A 78 -13.69 8.41 12.97
N GLY A 79 -14.51 9.45 12.88
CA GLY A 79 -15.74 9.61 13.63
C GLY A 79 -15.53 10.24 15.01
N SER A 80 -14.29 10.56 15.39
CA SER A 80 -13.97 11.27 16.64
C SER A 80 -13.35 12.65 16.41
N GLU A 81 -13.22 13.07 15.15
CA GLU A 81 -12.75 14.40 14.80
C GLU A 81 -13.68 15.49 15.33
N THR A 82 -13.07 16.56 15.82
CA THR A 82 -13.76 17.81 16.08
C THR A 82 -13.44 18.83 15.00
N ASP A 83 -14.29 19.85 14.86
CA ASP A 83 -14.00 20.95 13.94
C ASP A 83 -12.69 21.68 14.30
N THR A 84 -12.30 21.66 15.58
CA THR A 84 -11.01 22.20 16.04
C THR A 84 -9.82 21.40 15.48
N ASP A 85 -9.91 20.07 15.43
CA ASP A 85 -8.86 19.23 14.82
C ASP A 85 -8.75 19.52 13.32
N VAL A 86 -9.89 19.68 12.64
CA VAL A 86 -9.94 20.06 11.23
C VAL A 86 -9.32 21.44 10.99
N GLN A 87 -9.61 22.44 11.82
CA GLN A 87 -9.00 23.76 11.69
C GLN A 87 -7.47 23.71 11.87
N GLN A 88 -6.98 22.92 12.83
CA GLN A 88 -5.53 22.73 13.02
C GLN A 88 -4.88 22.02 11.82
N LEU A 89 -5.58 21.05 11.22
CA LEU A 89 -5.15 20.38 10.00
C LEU A 89 -5.08 21.38 8.83
N ILE A 90 -6.07 22.26 8.67
CA ILE A 90 -6.10 23.29 7.64
C ILE A 90 -4.90 24.23 7.77
N GLU A 91 -4.59 24.69 8.99
CA GLU A 91 -3.42 25.54 9.22
C GLU A 91 -2.11 24.80 8.89
N SER A 92 -1.98 23.55 9.32
CA SER A 92 -0.81 22.71 9.03
C SER A 92 -0.63 22.46 7.53
N ALA A 93 -1.73 22.25 6.80
CA ALA A 93 -1.77 22.00 5.37
C ALA A 93 -1.26 23.17 4.52
N LYS A 94 -1.15 24.38 5.07
CA LYS A 94 -0.54 25.53 4.37
C LYS A 94 0.96 25.38 4.18
N THR A 95 1.63 24.59 5.04
CA THR A 95 3.09 24.46 5.04
C THR A 95 3.59 23.02 4.90
N ASP A 96 2.77 22.04 5.27
CA ASP A 96 3.12 20.63 5.23
C ASP A 96 2.34 19.90 4.15
N HIS A 97 3.06 19.36 3.17
CA HIS A 97 2.49 18.60 2.06
C HIS A 97 1.73 17.35 2.52
N TYR A 98 2.17 16.69 3.60
CA TYR A 98 1.50 15.49 4.11
C TYR A 98 0.20 15.86 4.85
N ALA A 99 0.20 16.97 5.62
CA ALA A 99 -1.02 17.53 6.18
C ALA A 99 -2.02 17.89 5.08
N PHE A 100 -1.55 18.47 3.98
CA PHE A 100 -2.39 18.77 2.82
C PHE A 100 -3.00 17.51 2.18
N ALA A 101 -2.24 16.41 2.08
CA ALA A 101 -2.74 15.13 1.60
C ALA A 101 -3.83 14.55 2.52
N VAL A 102 -3.64 14.66 3.85
CA VAL A 102 -4.65 14.25 4.85
C VAL A 102 -5.90 15.12 4.77
N LEU A 103 -5.75 16.45 4.61
CA LEU A 103 -6.88 17.37 4.43
C LEU A 103 -7.72 17.01 3.21
N LYS A 104 -7.08 16.67 2.08
CA LYS A 104 -7.78 16.21 0.89
C LYS A 104 -8.54 14.92 1.14
N LEU A 105 -7.91 13.94 1.80
CA LEU A 105 -8.58 12.69 2.15
C LEU A 105 -9.80 12.96 3.05
N ALA A 106 -9.63 13.72 4.12
CA ALA A 106 -10.71 14.08 5.04
C ALA A 106 -11.85 14.80 4.31
N ALA A 107 -11.55 15.79 3.46
CA ALA A 107 -12.55 16.50 2.65
C ALA A 107 -13.32 15.59 1.68
N GLU A 108 -12.75 14.45 1.28
CA GLU A 108 -13.43 13.47 0.44
C GLU A 108 -14.28 12.48 1.26
N THR A 109 -13.83 12.12 2.46
CA THR A 109 -14.47 11.06 3.27
C THR A 109 -15.46 11.58 4.31
N LEU A 110 -15.26 12.79 4.84
CA LEU A 110 -15.95 13.31 6.01
C LEU A 110 -16.85 14.52 5.75
N VAL A 111 -16.94 15.01 4.51
CA VAL A 111 -17.66 16.27 4.23
C VAL A 111 -19.16 16.23 4.43
N ALA A 112 -19.74 15.03 4.46
CA ALA A 112 -21.15 14.86 4.80
C ALA A 112 -21.44 15.03 6.29
N ASP A 113 -20.42 15.10 7.16
CA ASP A 113 -20.58 15.27 8.60
C ASP A 113 -20.95 16.73 8.94
N GLU A 114 -22.12 16.91 9.54
CA GLU A 114 -22.62 18.22 9.95
C GLU A 114 -21.82 18.82 11.12
N HIS A 115 -21.07 18.01 11.87
CA HIS A 115 -20.26 18.46 12.99
C HIS A 115 -18.90 19.04 12.58
N LEU A 116 -18.55 19.01 11.28
CA LEU A 116 -17.29 19.49 10.72
C LEU A 116 -17.50 20.63 9.70
N PRO A 117 -18.05 21.80 10.10
CA PRO A 117 -18.29 22.93 9.20
C PRO A 117 -17.02 23.42 8.46
N SER A 118 -15.86 23.45 9.09
CA SER A 118 -14.61 23.91 8.48
C SER A 118 -14.20 23.06 7.27
N LEU A 119 -14.51 21.76 7.32
CA LEU A 119 -14.27 20.85 6.21
C LEU A 119 -15.21 21.11 5.02
N ARG A 120 -16.48 21.44 5.31
CA ARG A 120 -17.49 21.81 4.31
C ARG A 120 -17.15 23.13 3.64
N ASP A 121 -16.64 24.09 4.40
CA ASP A 121 -16.24 25.40 3.87
C ASP A 121 -15.01 25.31 2.97
N ILE A 122 -14.04 24.46 3.33
CA ILE A 122 -12.79 24.35 2.56
C ILE A 122 -12.88 23.42 1.36
N LYS A 123 -13.79 22.44 1.36
CA LYS A 123 -13.92 21.47 0.24
C LYS A 123 -14.13 22.14 -1.12
N PRO A 124 -15.05 23.11 -1.30
CA PRO A 124 -15.22 23.80 -2.58
C PRO A 124 -13.94 24.50 -3.04
N LEU A 125 -13.16 25.07 -2.10
CA LEU A 125 -11.90 25.74 -2.40
C LEU A 125 -10.84 24.74 -2.88
N LEU A 126 -10.77 23.56 -2.27
CA LEU A 126 -9.91 22.46 -2.72
C LEU A 126 -10.31 21.95 -4.11
N ASP A 127 -11.62 21.72 -4.33
CA ASP A 127 -12.16 21.18 -5.59
C ASP A 127 -11.95 22.13 -6.77
N LEU A 128 -11.99 23.45 -6.52
CA LEU A 128 -11.74 24.50 -7.49
C LEU A 128 -10.25 24.84 -7.65
N GLY A 129 -9.37 24.26 -6.82
CA GLY A 129 -7.93 24.50 -6.87
C GLY A 129 -7.49 25.86 -6.32
N PHE A 130 -8.31 26.50 -5.48
CA PHE A 130 -7.96 27.75 -4.80
C PHE A 130 -7.01 27.55 -3.61
N VAL A 131 -6.89 26.32 -3.11
CA VAL A 131 -5.90 25.97 -2.10
C VAL A 131 -4.72 25.29 -2.78
N GLU A 132 -3.58 25.98 -2.80
CA GLU A 132 -2.35 25.44 -3.39
C GLU A 132 -1.70 24.41 -2.46
N ALA A 133 -1.30 23.27 -3.05
CA ALA A 133 -0.55 22.26 -2.32
C ALA A 133 0.86 22.78 -1.99
N PRO A 134 1.33 22.66 -0.73
CA PRO A 134 2.71 22.95 -0.41
C PRO A 134 3.66 22.10 -1.25
N ARG A 135 4.85 22.63 -1.51
CA ARG A 135 5.88 21.93 -2.28
C ARG A 135 6.20 20.61 -1.59
N ARG A 136 6.13 19.53 -2.37
CA ARG A 136 6.55 18.20 -1.89
C ARG A 136 8.03 18.24 -1.46
N PRO A 137 8.39 17.61 -0.33
CA PRO A 137 9.79 17.42 0.03
C PRO A 137 10.58 16.79 -1.14
N THR A 138 11.78 17.29 -1.38
CA THR A 138 12.65 16.75 -2.43
C THR A 138 13.15 15.35 -2.05
N GLY A 139 13.14 14.43 -3.02
CA GLY A 139 13.60 13.05 -2.82
C GLY A 139 12.59 12.01 -3.29
N GLN A 140 12.92 10.72 -3.11
CA GLN A 140 11.96 9.65 -3.33
C GLN A 140 10.85 9.76 -2.28
N HIS A 141 9.60 9.60 -2.70
CA HIS A 141 8.46 9.61 -1.81
C HIS A 141 8.63 8.57 -0.69
N ARG A 142 8.32 8.95 0.56
CA ARG A 142 8.45 8.08 1.73
C ARG A 142 7.76 6.72 1.53
N TYR A 143 6.65 6.74 0.80
CA TYR A 143 5.85 5.55 0.49
C TYR A 143 6.04 5.02 -0.94
N ALA A 144 6.93 5.59 -1.76
CA ALA A 144 7.19 5.07 -3.11
C ALA A 144 7.66 3.60 -3.10
N LYS A 145 8.44 3.23 -2.08
CA LYS A 145 8.90 1.84 -1.91
C LYS A 145 7.87 0.98 -1.18
N LEU A 146 7.02 1.58 -0.34
CA LEU A 146 6.08 0.86 0.50
C LEU A 146 5.13 -0.01 -0.32
N HIS A 147 4.57 0.51 -1.41
CA HIS A 147 3.69 -0.28 -2.27
C HIS A 147 4.41 -1.49 -2.89
N ARG A 148 5.57 -1.25 -3.51
CA ARG A 148 6.40 -2.31 -4.10
C ARG A 148 6.79 -3.36 -3.05
N ASP A 149 7.28 -2.91 -1.90
CA ASP A 149 7.79 -3.78 -0.83
C ASP A 149 6.65 -4.60 -0.21
N THR A 150 5.45 -4.01 -0.11
CA THR A 150 4.22 -4.68 0.30
C THR A 150 3.81 -5.78 -0.68
N LEU A 151 3.86 -5.50 -1.99
CA LEU A 151 3.56 -6.49 -3.01
C LEU A 151 4.54 -7.66 -3.00
N ILE A 152 5.83 -7.34 -2.86
CA ILE A 152 6.90 -8.34 -2.72
C ILE A 152 6.65 -9.18 -1.46
N ALA A 153 6.38 -8.56 -0.31
CA ALA A 153 6.10 -9.27 0.93
C ALA A 153 4.87 -10.18 0.82
N GLY A 154 3.79 -9.70 0.18
CA GLY A 154 2.58 -10.49 -0.07
C GLY A 154 2.84 -11.69 -0.97
N GLU A 155 3.65 -11.52 -2.02
CA GLU A 155 4.01 -12.62 -2.91
C GLU A 155 4.90 -13.66 -2.23
N LEU A 156 5.86 -13.20 -1.43
CA LEU A 156 6.67 -14.10 -0.61
C LEU A 156 5.83 -14.91 0.37
N LYS A 157 4.78 -14.32 0.97
CA LYS A 157 3.84 -15.06 1.84
C LYS A 157 3.16 -16.20 1.08
N ARG A 158 2.73 -15.99 -0.18
CA ARG A 158 2.12 -17.03 -1.01
C ARG A 158 3.10 -18.14 -1.37
N LEU A 159 4.32 -17.77 -1.75
CA LEU A 159 5.38 -18.75 -2.05
C LEU A 159 5.69 -19.63 -0.83
N VAL A 160 5.72 -19.03 0.36
CA VAL A 160 5.89 -19.77 1.62
C VAL A 160 4.72 -20.71 1.88
N ALA A 161 3.47 -20.24 1.69
CA ALA A 161 2.29 -21.09 1.80
C ALA A 161 2.28 -22.23 0.76
N ALA A 162 2.90 -22.02 -0.40
CA ALA A 162 3.10 -23.03 -1.44
C ALA A 162 4.27 -24.01 -1.17
N GLY A 163 4.93 -23.91 0.00
CA GLY A 163 5.95 -24.85 0.46
C GLY A 163 7.39 -24.43 0.20
N PHE A 164 7.64 -23.20 -0.26
CA PHE A 164 9.01 -22.68 -0.37
C PHE A 164 9.52 -22.22 0.99
N THR A 165 10.80 -22.47 1.28
CA THR A 165 11.42 -21.84 2.46
C THR A 165 11.53 -20.33 2.22
N PRO A 166 11.25 -19.46 3.22
CA PRO A 166 11.22 -18.02 2.98
C PRO A 166 12.56 -17.47 2.47
N MET A 167 13.66 -17.93 3.09
CA MET A 167 15.03 -17.48 2.85
C MET A 167 15.95 -18.71 2.70
N ARG A 168 17.14 -18.53 2.12
CA ARG A 168 18.23 -19.51 2.15
C ARG A 168 18.73 -19.71 3.59
N ALA A 169 19.14 -20.92 3.95
CA ALA A 169 19.79 -21.15 5.24
C ALA A 169 21.16 -20.44 5.30
N LYS A 170 21.39 -19.61 6.33
CA LYS A 170 22.60 -18.78 6.50
C LYS A 170 23.91 -19.56 6.32
N ALA A 171 23.99 -20.79 6.84
CA ALA A 171 25.17 -21.64 6.74
C ALA A 171 25.52 -22.09 5.31
N THR A 172 24.58 -21.94 4.37
CA THR A 172 24.72 -22.45 2.99
C THR A 172 24.46 -21.38 1.93
N GLN A 173 24.32 -20.10 2.29
CA GLN A 173 23.87 -19.03 1.38
C GLN A 173 24.63 -18.97 0.03
N VAL A 174 25.92 -19.34 0.03
CA VAL A 174 26.80 -19.37 -1.17
C VAL A 174 26.67 -20.67 -1.98
N LYS A 175 26.32 -21.80 -1.36
CA LYS A 175 26.29 -23.15 -1.97
C LYS A 175 24.87 -23.75 -2.10
N ALA A 176 23.87 -23.15 -1.48
CA ALA A 176 22.50 -23.62 -1.51
C ALA A 176 21.92 -23.48 -2.92
N LYS A 177 21.19 -24.50 -3.37
CA LYS A 177 20.39 -24.37 -4.59
C LYS A 177 19.42 -23.19 -4.41
N LYS A 178 19.42 -22.24 -5.35
CA LYS A 178 18.49 -21.10 -5.40
C LYS A 178 17.06 -21.62 -5.47
N ARG A 179 16.43 -21.83 -4.31
CA ARG A 179 15.13 -22.47 -4.17
C ARG A 179 14.28 -21.86 -3.05
N SER A 180 14.71 -20.74 -2.47
CA SER A 180 13.89 -20.02 -1.50
C SER A 180 12.83 -19.15 -2.17
N ALA A 181 11.81 -18.74 -1.43
CA ALA A 181 10.83 -17.76 -1.90
C ALA A 181 11.51 -16.45 -2.35
N CYS A 182 12.54 -15.99 -1.61
CA CYS A 182 13.33 -14.82 -2.00
C CYS A 182 14.04 -15.02 -3.36
N ASP A 183 14.56 -16.23 -3.65
CA ASP A 183 15.18 -16.53 -4.95
C ASP A 183 14.18 -16.48 -6.10
N VAL A 184 12.99 -17.04 -5.89
CA VAL A 184 11.89 -17.00 -6.87
C VAL A 184 11.52 -15.55 -7.16
N MET A 185 11.39 -14.72 -6.12
CA MET A 185 11.04 -13.32 -6.25
C MET A 185 12.12 -12.51 -6.98
N VAL A 186 13.41 -12.75 -6.70
CA VAL A 186 14.52 -12.10 -7.43
C VAL A 186 14.45 -12.44 -8.92
N ALA A 187 14.28 -13.72 -9.26
CA ALA A 187 14.15 -14.14 -10.66
C ALA A 187 12.94 -13.50 -11.35
N ALA A 188 11.82 -13.40 -10.63
CA ALA A 188 10.62 -12.73 -11.14
C ALA A 188 10.84 -11.23 -11.36
N LEU A 189 11.53 -10.55 -10.43
CA LEU A 189 11.83 -9.12 -10.50
C LEU A 189 12.81 -8.77 -11.63
N GLU A 190 13.84 -9.61 -11.83
CA GLU A 190 14.78 -9.49 -12.95
C GLU A 190 14.03 -9.56 -14.30
N THR A 191 13.08 -10.49 -14.41
CA THR A 191 12.26 -10.66 -15.63
C THR A 191 11.41 -9.42 -15.95
N VAL A 192 10.98 -8.67 -14.92
CA VAL A 192 10.23 -7.40 -15.09
C VAL A 192 11.12 -6.17 -15.14
N ARG A 193 12.44 -6.34 -15.31
CA ARG A 193 13.45 -5.27 -15.37
C ARG A 193 13.51 -4.42 -14.10
N THR A 194 13.13 -4.98 -12.96
CA THR A 194 13.29 -4.35 -11.65
C THR A 194 14.45 -5.05 -10.93
N SER A 195 15.61 -4.39 -10.87
CA SER A 195 16.77 -4.96 -10.18
C SER A 195 16.68 -4.73 -8.67
N LEU A 196 16.31 -5.78 -7.93
CA LEU A 196 16.50 -5.84 -6.48
C LEU A 196 17.41 -7.03 -6.16
N SER A 197 18.42 -6.79 -5.33
CA SER A 197 19.28 -7.86 -4.85
C SER A 197 18.50 -8.82 -3.95
N TYR A 198 19.01 -10.04 -3.82
CA TYR A 198 18.49 -11.01 -2.86
C TYR A 198 18.41 -10.41 -1.44
N ASP A 199 19.45 -9.71 -0.99
CA ASP A 199 19.47 -9.07 0.34
C ASP A 199 18.39 -8.01 0.50
N ALA A 200 18.06 -7.27 -0.58
CA ALA A 200 16.98 -6.30 -0.55
C ALA A 200 15.61 -6.98 -0.40
N VAL A 201 15.39 -8.08 -1.13
CA VAL A 201 14.16 -8.89 -1.02
C VAL A 201 14.07 -9.56 0.36
N GLU A 202 15.18 -10.05 0.90
CA GLU A 202 15.25 -10.60 2.26
C GLU A 202 14.93 -9.53 3.31
N ALA A 203 15.47 -8.32 3.18
CA ALA A 203 15.17 -7.21 4.08
C ALA A 203 13.69 -6.82 4.06
N ILE A 204 13.04 -6.88 2.89
CA ILE A 204 11.59 -6.69 2.75
C ILE A 204 10.83 -7.79 3.50
N TRP A 205 11.22 -9.05 3.32
CA TRP A 205 10.61 -10.18 4.02
C TRP A 205 10.73 -10.07 5.55
N LEU A 206 11.90 -9.65 6.05
CA LEU A 206 12.12 -9.49 7.48
C LEU A 206 11.26 -8.37 8.08
N LYS A 207 10.92 -7.35 7.28
CA LYS A 207 10.03 -6.25 7.66
C LYS A 207 8.56 -6.49 7.31
N ARG A 208 8.18 -7.68 6.81
CA ARG A 208 6.83 -7.97 6.28
C ARG A 208 5.68 -7.64 7.23
N GLU A 209 5.87 -7.79 8.55
CA GLU A 209 4.83 -7.46 9.53
C GLU A 209 4.54 -5.96 9.56
N GLN A 210 5.54 -5.14 9.28
CA GLN A 210 5.44 -3.67 9.14
C GLN A 210 4.95 -3.24 7.75
N LEU A 211 4.88 -4.17 6.78
CA LEU A 211 4.52 -3.94 5.37
C LEU A 211 3.19 -4.60 4.99
N ASN A 212 2.44 -5.11 5.96
CA ASN A 212 1.26 -5.91 5.68
C ASN A 212 0.12 -4.96 5.27
N TRP A 213 -0.10 -4.73 3.96
CA TRP A 213 -1.16 -3.84 3.46
C TRP A 213 -2.51 -4.10 4.10
N PRO A 214 -2.97 -5.35 4.23
CA PRO A 214 -4.21 -5.62 4.93
C PRO A 214 -4.17 -5.12 6.36
N VAL A 215 -3.05 -5.16 7.10
CA VAL A 215 -2.96 -4.60 8.46
C VAL A 215 -2.77 -3.09 8.46
N ILE A 216 -2.01 -2.51 7.52
CA ILE A 216 -1.86 -1.05 7.40
C ILE A 216 -3.19 -0.42 6.99
N LEU A 217 -3.90 -1.08 6.08
CA LEU A 217 -5.19 -0.68 5.58
C LEU A 217 -6.30 -1.08 6.54
N ASP A 218 -6.24 -2.20 7.26
CA ASP A 218 -7.18 -2.57 8.32
C ASP A 218 -6.93 -1.73 9.56
N GLN A 219 -5.70 -1.32 9.89
CA GLN A 219 -5.42 -0.32 10.92
C GLN A 219 -5.88 1.04 10.47
N ALA A 220 -5.62 1.43 9.22
CA ALA A 220 -6.17 2.66 8.67
C ALA A 220 -7.69 2.59 8.67
N LEU A 221 -8.34 1.52 8.21
CA LEU A 221 -9.80 1.35 8.18
C LEU A 221 -10.43 1.19 9.57
N LYS A 222 -9.73 0.55 10.52
CA LYS A 222 -10.14 0.39 11.93
C LYS A 222 -10.00 1.70 12.69
N HIS A 223 -8.88 2.42 12.50
CA HIS A 223 -8.78 3.81 12.92
C HIS A 223 -9.83 4.66 12.22
N LEU A 224 -10.11 4.42 10.94
CA LEU A 224 -11.14 5.10 10.18
C LEU A 224 -12.58 4.63 10.53
N ALA A 225 -12.76 3.69 11.47
CA ALA A 225 -14.08 3.22 11.89
C ALA A 225 -14.27 3.30 13.41
N GLY A 226 -13.30 3.86 14.14
CA GLY A 226 -13.29 3.92 15.60
C GLY A 226 -13.21 2.54 16.30
N VAL A 227 -12.84 1.47 15.58
CA VAL A 227 -12.80 0.11 16.13
C VAL A 227 -11.38 -0.19 16.59
N SER A 228 -11.16 -0.22 17.91
CA SER A 228 -9.89 -0.67 18.48
C SER A 228 -9.56 -2.09 17.99
N PRO A 229 -8.31 -2.40 17.57
CA PRO A 229 -7.94 -3.77 17.28
C PRO A 229 -8.12 -4.57 18.58
N ALA A 230 -9.06 -5.51 18.58
CA ALA A 230 -9.23 -6.45 19.68
C ALA A 230 -7.86 -7.04 20.00
N SER A 231 -7.41 -6.85 21.23
CA SER A 231 -6.23 -7.49 21.78
C SER A 231 -6.44 -9.00 21.70
N GLU A 232 -5.88 -9.65 20.68
CA GLU A 232 -5.74 -11.10 20.70
C GLU A 232 -4.61 -11.43 21.69
N HIS A 233 -4.96 -12.35 22.59
CA HIS A 233 -4.23 -12.79 23.78
C HIS A 233 -2.83 -13.35 23.51
#